data_AF-A0A497LKM8-F1
#
_entry.id   AF-A0A497LKM8-F1
#
_cell.length_a   1.000
_cell.length_b   1.000
_cell.length_c   1.000
_cell.angle_alpha   90.00
_cell.angle_beta   90.00
_cell.angle_gamma   90.00
#
_symmetry.space_group_name_H-M   'P 1'
#
loop_
_entity.id
_entity.type
_entity.pdbx_description
1 polymer ?
#
loop_
_entity_poly.entity_id
_entity_poly.type
_entity_poly.pdbx_seq_one_letter_code
_entity_poly.pdbx_strand_id
1 'polypeptide(L)'
;MERRKIAGIVLAAVGVGLLFMVFYQAYTAYSTLTEASFQAPAQLTIPSPLGEVPVELPGLGSIPKILKVIADSIYFGVMIAAASKIAGKGVDLLKD
;
A
#
# COMPACT_ATOMS: atom_id res chain seq x y z
N MET A 1 25.87 -21.90 -20.41
CA MET A 1 24.80 -21.13 -21.09
C MET A 1 23.42 -21.48 -20.51
N GLU A 2 23.07 -22.76 -20.37
CA GLU A 2 21.75 -23.17 -19.84
C GLU A 2 21.43 -22.70 -18.41
N ARG A 3 22.40 -22.76 -17.48
CA ARG A 3 22.19 -22.32 -16.08
C ARG A 3 21.81 -20.83 -15.95
N ARG A 4 22.34 -19.97 -16.83
CA ARG A 4 22.01 -18.53 -16.84
C ARG A 4 20.59 -18.30 -17.31
N LYS A 5 20.16 -18.98 -18.37
CA LYS A 5 18.77 -18.91 -18.85
C LYS A 5 17.77 -19.42 -17.82
N ILE A 6 18.06 -20.52 -17.13
CA ILE A 6 17.21 -21.01 -16.03
C ILE A 6 17.11 -19.98 -14.91
N ALA A 7 18.24 -19.40 -14.48
CA ALA A 7 18.23 -18.33 -13.47
C ALA A 7 17.45 -17.09 -13.94
N GLY A 8 17.55 -16.73 -15.22
CA GLY A 8 16.78 -15.65 -15.82
C GLY A 8 15.27 -15.90 -15.78
N ILE A 9 14.82 -17.10 -16.17
CA ILE A 9 13.40 -17.49 -16.09
C ILE A 9 12.91 -17.43 -14.64
N VAL A 10 13.67 -17.97 -13.69
CA VAL A 10 13.30 -17.98 -12.26
C VAL A 10 13.16 -16.55 -11.74
N LEU A 11 14.14 -15.68 -12.00
CA LEU A 11 14.10 -14.29 -11.54
C LEU A 11 12.97 -13.50 -12.19
N ALA A 12 12.71 -13.71 -13.49
CA ALA A 12 11.60 -13.09 -14.19
C ALA A 12 10.25 -13.53 -13.59
N ALA A 13 10.06 -14.84 -13.40
CA ALA A 13 8.85 -15.39 -12.82
C ALA A 13 8.62 -14.92 -11.38
N VAL A 14 9.66 -14.91 -10.54
CA VAL A 14 9.60 -14.41 -9.16
C VAL A 14 9.28 -12.92 -9.14
N GLY A 15 9.96 -12.11 -9.95
CA GLY A 15 9.73 -10.66 -10.01
C GLY A 15 8.30 -10.33 -10.46
N VAL A 16 7.80 -11.02 -11.48
CA VAL A 16 6.41 -10.86 -11.96
C VAL A 16 5.40 -11.34 -10.90
N GLY A 17 5.66 -12.48 -10.24
CA GLY A 17 4.81 -12.97 -9.16
C GLY A 17 4.72 -12.00 -7.99
N LEU A 18 5.85 -11.39 -7.60
CA LEU A 18 5.89 -10.33 -6.59
C LEU A 18 5.11 -9.10 -7.03
N LEU A 19 5.21 -8.68 -8.30
CA LEU A 19 4.40 -7.58 -8.82
C LEU A 19 2.90 -7.88 -8.68
N PHE A 20 2.44 -9.06 -9.11
CA PHE A 20 1.04 -9.46 -8.95
C PHE A 20 0.59 -9.43 -7.49
N MET A 21 1.41 -9.97 -6.58
CA MET A 21 1.12 -9.98 -5.15
C MET A 21 1.00 -8.55 -4.59
N VAL A 22 1.93 -7.67 -4.93
CA VAL A 22 1.94 -6.28 -4.46
C VAL A 22 0.75 -5.50 -5.02
N PHE A 23 0.42 -5.66 -6.30
CA PHE A 23 -0.76 -5.03 -6.90
C PHE A 23 -2.07 -5.55 -6.28
N TYR A 24 -2.15 -6.85 -5.96
CA TYR A 24 -3.31 -7.41 -5.27
C TYR A 24 -3.48 -6.84 -3.86
N GLN A 25 -2.37 -6.68 -3.11
CA GLN A 25 -2.40 -6.04 -1.79
C GLN A 25 -2.79 -4.57 -1.88
N ALA A 26 -2.27 -3.84 -2.87
CA ALA A 26 -2.66 -2.45 -3.11
C ALA A 26 -4.16 -2.35 -3.45
N TYR A 27 -4.66 -3.21 -4.34
CA TYR A 27 -6.08 -3.26 -4.69
C TYR A 27 -6.96 -3.52 -3.47
N THR A 28 -6.63 -4.50 -2.64
CA THR A 28 -7.40 -4.81 -1.42
C THR A 28 -7.34 -3.68 -0.39
N ALA A 29 -6.21 -2.99 -0.26
CA ALA A 29 -6.06 -1.83 0.64
C ALA A 29 -6.90 -0.62 0.18
N TYR A 30 -7.01 -0.38 -1.13
CA TYR A 30 -7.67 0.82 -1.67
C TYR A 30 -9.13 0.61 -2.08
N SER A 31 -9.54 -0.61 -2.43
CA SER A 31 -10.92 -0.92 -2.85
C SER A 31 -11.97 -0.68 -1.77
N THR A 32 -11.58 -0.68 -0.49
CA THR A 32 -12.46 -0.42 0.65
C THR A 32 -12.55 1.06 1.04
N LEU A 33 -11.74 1.93 0.45
CA LEU A 33 -11.73 3.36 0.78
C LEU A 33 -12.83 4.07 0.00
N THR A 34 -13.75 4.70 0.74
CA THR A 34 -14.84 5.52 0.19
C THR A 34 -14.73 6.95 0.71
N GLU A 35 -15.34 7.94 0.04
CA GLU A 35 -15.37 9.33 0.54
C GLU A 35 -15.95 9.42 1.96
N ALA A 36 -16.98 8.62 2.27
CA ALA A 36 -17.56 8.50 3.60
C ALA A 36 -16.53 8.08 4.67
N SER A 37 -15.50 7.33 4.29
CA SER A 37 -14.42 6.90 5.19
C SER A 37 -13.57 8.07 5.71
N PHE A 38 -13.55 9.19 4.98
CA PHE A 38 -12.76 10.39 5.28
C PHE A 38 -13.59 11.54 5.87
N GLN A 39 -14.91 11.38 5.98
CA GLN A 39 -15.80 12.38 6.56
C GLN A 39 -16.23 12.03 7.99
N ALA A 40 -15.88 10.83 8.48
CA ALA A 40 -16.25 10.40 9.83
C ALA A 40 -15.70 11.39 10.89
N PRO A 41 -16.56 11.98 11.73
CA PRO A 41 -16.14 12.90 12.78
C PRO A 41 -15.33 12.15 13.84
N ALA A 42 -14.34 12.82 14.44
CA ALA A 42 -13.73 12.33 15.67
C ALA A 42 -14.62 12.75 16.84
N GLN A 43 -14.96 11.80 17.71
CA GLN A 43 -15.59 12.13 18.99
C GLN A 43 -14.50 12.57 19.96
N LEU A 44 -14.61 13.80 20.45
CA LEU A 44 -13.80 14.32 21.54
C LEU A 44 -14.70 14.56 22.75
N THR A 45 -14.38 13.89 23.84
CA THR A 45 -15.06 14.10 25.10
C THR A 45 -14.43 15.29 25.81
N ILE A 46 -15.20 16.37 25.97
CA ILE A 46 -14.76 17.55 26.71
C ILE A 46 -15.33 17.47 28.13
N PRO A 47 -14.48 17.57 29.18
CA PRO A 47 -14.99 17.66 30.54
C PRO A 47 -15.72 18.99 30.73
N SER A 48 -17.00 18.92 31.11
CA SER A 48 -17.82 20.10 31.42
C SER A 48 -18.29 20.06 32.89
N PRO A 49 -18.69 21.21 33.47
CA PRO A 49 -19.25 21.28 34.82
C PRO A 49 -20.50 20.41 35.03
N LEU A 50 -21.18 20.00 33.95
CA LEU A 50 -22.40 19.18 33.97
C LEU A 50 -22.14 17.71 33.59
N GLY A 51 -20.87 17.31 33.40
CA GLY A 51 -20.49 15.97 32.95
C GLY A 51 -19.68 15.98 31.65
N GLU A 52 -19.36 14.78 31.14
CA GLU A 52 -18.65 14.58 29.88
C GLU A 52 -19.56 14.90 28.68
N VAL A 53 -19.20 15.91 27.88
CA VAL A 53 -19.95 16.28 26.66
C VAL A 53 -19.18 15.77 25.45
N PRO A 54 -19.75 14.82 24.66
CA PRO A 54 -19.15 14.42 23.40
C PRO A 54 -19.32 15.55 22.37
N VAL A 55 -18.20 16.06 21.85
CA VAL A 55 -18.15 17.03 20.76
C VAL A 55 -17.59 16.32 19.53
N GLU A 56 -18.33 16.39 18.43
CA GLU A 56 -17.88 15.88 17.14
C GLU A 56 -17.01 16.93 16.45
N LEU A 57 -15.72 16.64 16.25
CA LEU A 57 -14.84 17.46 15.42
C LEU A 57 -14.79 16.89 14.00
N PRO A 58 -15.45 17.55 13.03
CA PRO A 58 -15.40 17.11 11.64
C PRO A 58 -13.96 17.21 11.11
N GLY A 59 -13.53 16.20 10.35
CA GLY A 59 -12.21 16.17 9.70
C GLY A 59 -11.04 15.73 10.58
N LEU A 60 -11.12 15.79 11.92
CA LEU A 60 -10.02 15.30 12.78
C LEU A 60 -9.90 13.76 12.72
N GLY A 61 -11.01 13.06 12.53
CA GLY A 61 -11.07 11.59 12.44
C GLY A 61 -10.47 11.01 11.16
N SER A 62 -10.24 11.85 10.14
CA SER A 62 -9.71 11.42 8.85
C SER A 62 -8.20 11.62 8.68
N ILE A 63 -7.57 12.46 9.49
CA ILE A 63 -6.12 12.71 9.44
C ILE A 63 -5.30 11.40 9.54
N PRO A 64 -5.56 10.49 10.50
CA PRO A 64 -4.79 9.24 10.60
C PRO A 64 -4.98 8.34 9.38
N LYS A 65 -6.18 8.33 8.78
CA LYS A 65 -6.47 7.56 7.57
C LYS A 65 -5.75 8.13 6.35
N ILE A 66 -5.73 9.44 6.18
CA ILE A 66 -4.99 10.10 5.08
C ILE A 66 -3.50 9.81 5.19
N LEU A 67 -2.92 9.95 6.39
CA LEU A 67 -1.50 9.63 6.63
C LEU A 67 -1.20 8.16 6.32
N LYS A 68 -2.10 7.25 6.70
CA LYS A 68 -1.98 5.82 6.35
C LYS A 68 -2.00 5.60 4.84
N VAL A 69 -2.94 6.21 4.11
CA VAL A 69 -3.03 6.09 2.65
C VAL A 69 -1.73 6.55 1.97
N ILE A 70 -1.14 7.65 2.45
CA ILE A 70 0.16 8.16 1.95
C ILE A 70 1.27 7.14 2.24
N ALA A 71 1.34 6.63 3.47
CA ALA A 71 2.36 5.64 3.86
C ALA A 71 2.25 4.34 3.03
N ASP A 72 1.03 3.82 2.87
CA ASP A 72 0.74 2.64 2.05
C ASP A 72 1.14 2.88 0.59
N SER A 73 0.88 4.09 0.06
CA SER A 73 1.23 4.44 -1.33
C SER A 73 2.74 4.41 -1.55
N ILE A 74 3.50 4.96 -0.61
CA ILE A 74 4.97 4.94 -0.64
C ILE A 74 5.46 3.49 -0.53
N TYR A 75 4.93 2.73 0.42
CA TYR A 75 5.29 1.32 0.63
C TYR A 75 5.09 0.49 -0.64
N PHE A 76 3.90 0.55 -1.25
CA PHE A 76 3.61 -0.19 -2.47
C PHE A 76 4.49 0.28 -3.64
N GLY A 77 4.74 1.58 -3.77
CA GLY A 77 5.65 2.12 -4.79
C GLY A 77 7.06 1.54 -4.68
N VAL A 78 7.63 1.48 -3.47
CA VAL A 78 8.94 0.87 -3.21
C VAL A 78 8.94 -0.62 -3.53
N MET A 79 7.89 -1.35 -3.13
CA MET A 79 7.76 -2.79 -3.40
C MET A 79 7.65 -3.09 -4.90
N ILE A 80 6.88 -2.30 -5.65
CA ILE A 80 6.78 -2.40 -7.11
C ILE A 80 8.14 -2.15 -7.75
N ALA A 81 8.86 -1.11 -7.34
CA ALA A 81 10.19 -0.81 -7.86
C ALA A 81 11.20 -1.96 -7.59
N ALA A 82 11.16 -2.54 -6.40
CA ALA A 82 12.01 -3.68 -6.04
C ALA A 82 11.68 -4.92 -6.88
N ALA A 83 10.40 -5.29 -6.98
CA ALA A 83 9.94 -6.42 -7.78
C ALA A 83 10.26 -6.24 -9.28
N SER A 84 10.11 -5.02 -9.79
CA SER A 84 10.46 -4.67 -11.18
C SER A 84 11.95 -4.82 -11.44
N LYS A 85 12.82 -4.44 -10.50
CA LYS A 85 14.28 -4.66 -10.62
C LYS A 85 14.64 -6.15 -10.66
N ILE A 86 13.96 -6.98 -9.86
CA ILE A 86 14.17 -8.45 -9.88
C ILE A 86 13.74 -9.02 -11.23
N ALA A 87 12.55 -8.66 -11.71
CA ALA A 87 12.05 -9.09 -13.01
C ALA A 87 12.97 -8.63 -14.16
N GLY A 88 13.41 -7.37 -14.12
CA GLY A 88 14.33 -6.79 -15.11
C GLY A 88 15.65 -7.55 -15.18
N LYS A 89 16.28 -7.86 -14.04
CA LYS A 89 17.48 -8.71 -14.01
C LYS A 89 17.24 -10.10 -14.60
N GLY A 90 16.06 -10.68 -14.38
CA GLY A 90 15.69 -11.95 -15.00
C GLY A 90 15.62 -11.86 -16.51
N VAL A 91 15.03 -10.79 -17.05
CA VAL A 91 14.95 -10.52 -18.49
C VAL A 91 16.33 -10.27 -19.10
N ASP A 92 17.19 -9.51 -18.43
CA ASP A 92 18.55 -9.23 -18.91
C ASP A 92 19.35 -10.52 -19.09
N LEU A 93 19.27 -11.43 -18.10
CA LEU A 93 19.92 -12.75 -18.15
C LEU A 93 19.36 -13.71 -19.22
N LEU A 94 18.18 -13.41 -19.79
CA LEU A 94 17.59 -14.18 -20.89
C LEU A 94 18.00 -13.67 -22.26
N LYS A 95 18.38 -12.39 -22.35
CA LYS A 95 18.84 -11.74 -23.59
C LYS A 95 20.33 -12.02 -23.87
N ASP A 96 21.12 -12.21 -22.82
CA ASP A 96 22.53 -12.60 -22.86
C ASP A 96 22.75 -14.11 -23.12
#